data_AF-A0A9E3EG42-F1
#
_entry.id   AF-A0A9E3EG42-F1
#
_cell.length_a   1.000
_cell.length_b   1.000
_cell.length_c   1.000
_cell.angle_alpha   90.00
_cell.angle_beta   90.00
_cell.angle_gamma   90.00
#
_symmetry.space_group_name_H-M   'P 1'
#
loop_
_entity.id
_entity.type
_entity.pdbx_description
1 polymer ?
#
loop_
_entity_poly.entity_id
_entity_poly.type
_entity_poly.pdbx_seq_one_letter_code
_entity_poly.pdbx_strand_id
1 'polypeptide(L)' 'MRLRSDMWVSAYLRRCAVEGVTAVLRRRGAAEAGAIFVKVDRL' A
#
# COMPACT_ATOMS: atom_id res chain seq x y z
N MET A 1 -2.08 -19.25 -3.17
CA MET A 1 -2.17 -18.48 -1.91
C MET A 1 -2.97 -17.20 -2.17
N ARG A 2 -3.99 -16.89 -1.37
CA ARG A 2 -4.77 -15.64 -1.50
C ARG A 2 -4.15 -14.58 -0.60
N LEU A 3 -3.80 -13.43 -1.17
CA LEU A 3 -3.17 -12.34 -0.43
C LEU A 3 -4.23 -11.37 0.08
N ARG A 4 -4.10 -10.95 1.33
CA ARG A 4 -4.96 -9.92 1.93
C ARG A 4 -4.54 -8.52 1.54
N SER A 5 -5.51 -7.62 1.45
CA SER A 5 -5.28 -6.22 1.09
C SER A 5 -4.39 -5.49 2.10
N ASP A 6 -4.56 -5.75 3.40
CA ASP A 6 -3.73 -5.15 4.46
C ASP A 6 -2.24 -5.53 4.35
N MET A 7 -1.98 -6.80 4.01
CA MET A 7 -0.63 -7.32 3.84
C MET A 7 0.04 -6.73 2.61
N TRP A 8 -0.67 -6.63 1.49
CA TRP A 8 -0.16 -5.99 0.28
C TRP A 8 0.22 -4.53 0.55
N VAL A 9 -0.66 -3.75 1.19
CA VAL A 9 -0.41 -2.33 1.50
C VAL A 9 0.81 -2.16 2.42
N SER A 10 0.91 -2.99 3.45
CA SER A 10 2.04 -2.95 4.40
C SER A 10 3.37 -3.29 3.72
N ALA A 11 3.38 -4.31 2.85
CA ALA A 11 4.55 -4.70 2.07
C ALA A 11 4.96 -3.60 1.08
N TYR A 12 3.99 -2.96 0.41
CA TYR A 12 4.25 -1.89 -0.54
C TYR A 12 4.86 -0.65 0.13
N LEU A 13 4.31 -0.22 1.28
CA LEU A 13 4.87 0.88 2.07
C LEU A 13 6.31 0.58 2.54
N ARG A 14 6.57 -0.65 2.99
CA ARG A 14 7.91 -1.08 3.36
C ARG A 14 8.88 -1.01 2.17
N ARG A 15 8.44 -1.43 0.99
CA ARG A 15 9.26 -1.34 -0.22
C ARG A 15 9.60 0.11 -0.56
N CYS A 16 8.62 1.01 -0.54
CA CYS A 16 8.86 2.44 -0.75
C CYS A 16 9.86 2.99 0.27
N ALA A 17 9.75 2.62 1.54
CA ALA A 17 10.71 3.04 2.57
C ALA A 17 12.14 2.54 2.29
N VAL A 18 12.30 1.30 1.81
CA VAL A 18 13.60 0.76 1.39
C VAL A 18 14.16 1.50 0.17
N GLU A 19 13.30 1.93 -0.76
CA GLU A 19 13.67 2.69 -1.96
C GLU A 19 13.85 4.20 -1.68
N GLY A 20 13.70 4.65 -0.43
CA GLY A 20 13.80 6.08 -0.07
C GLY A 20 12.61 6.93 -0.57
N VAL A 21 11.51 6.30 -0.97
CA VAL A 21 10.30 6.97 -1.45
C VAL A 21 9.34 7.21 -0.29
N THR A 22 8.94 8.47 -0.09
CA THR A 22 7.90 8.82 0.88
C THR A 22 6.54 8.34 0.41
N ALA A 23 5.97 7.35 1.11
CA ALA A 23 4.62 6.85 0.86
C ALA A 23 3.82 6.78 2.17
N VAL A 24 2.53 7.10 2.10
CA VAL A 24 1.64 7.14 3.27
C VAL A 24 0.31 6.46 2.99
N LEU A 25 -0.25 5.78 3.99
CA LEU A 25 -1.61 5.23 3.93
C LEU A 25 -2.63 6.34 4.25
N ARG A 26 -3.35 6.84 3.24
CA ARG A 26 -4.34 7.91 3.43
C ARG A 26 -5.71 7.43 3.93
N ARG A 27 -6.14 6.22 3.53
CA ARG A 27 -7.41 5.61 3.94
C ARG A 27 -7.24 4.10 4.07
N ARG A 28 -7.74 3.52 5.15
CA ARG A 28 -7.78 2.07 5.36
C ARG A 28 -9.14 1.51 4.95
N GLY A 29 -9.13 0.50 4.07
CA GLY A 29 -10.33 -0.24 3.65
C GLY A 29 -10.45 -1.62 4.33
N ALA A 30 -11.26 -2.52 3.76
CA ALA A 30 -11.41 -3.89 4.26
C ALA A 30 -10.08 -4.66 4.17
N ALA A 31 -9.71 -5.34 5.26
CA ALA A 31 -8.41 -6.01 5.38
C ALA A 31 -8.26 -7.21 4.43
N GLU A 32 -9.30 -8.03 4.28
CA GLU A 32 -9.24 -9.31 3.58
C GLU A 32 -9.37 -9.19 2.04
N ALA A 33 -10.26 -8.33 1.55
CA ALA A 33 -10.60 -8.24 0.12
C ALA A 33 -10.95 -6.81 -0.35
N GLY A 34 -10.41 -5.78 0.30
CA GLY A 34 -10.62 -4.39 -0.09
C GLY A 34 -9.88 -4.00 -1.37
N ALA A 35 -10.50 -3.15 -2.18
CA ALA A 35 -9.84 -2.50 -3.31
C ALA A 35 -8.73 -1.56 -2.82
N ILE A 36 -7.62 -1.49 -3.56
CA ILE A 36 -6.45 -0.67 -3.24
C ILE A 36 -6.24 0.35 -4.37
N PHE A 37 -6.20 1.62 -4.02
CA PHE A 37 -5.91 2.72 -4.94
C PHE A 37 -4.57 3.35 -4.57
N VAL A 38 -3.68 3.50 -5.55
CA VAL A 38 -2.36 4.12 -5.37
C VAL A 38 -2.32 5.42 -6.17
N LYS A 39 -2.19 6.55 -5.47
CA LYS A 39 -1.90 7.84 -6.09
C LYS A 39 -0.38 8.03 -6.12
N VAL A 40 0.17 8.22 -7.30
CA VAL A 40 1.60 8.50 -7.50
C VAL A 40 1.75 9.98 -7.83
N ASP A 41 2.56 10.67 -7.03
CA ASP A 41 3.01 12.01 -7.37
C ASP A 41 4.21 11.88 -8.32
N ARG A 42 4.15 12.58 -9.46
CA ARG A 42 5.21 12.55 -10.47
C ARG A 42 5.85 13.90 -10.72
N LEU A 43 5.25 15.00 -10.22
CA LEU A 43 5.67 16.39 -10.42
C LEU A 43 5.04 17.31 -9.37
#